data_AF-A0A6N7SNV8-F1
#
_entry.id   AF-A0A6N7SNV8-F1
#
_cell.length_a   1.000
_cell.length_b   1.000
_cell.length_c   1.000
_cell.angle_alpha   90.00
_cell.angle_beta   90.00
_cell.angle_gamma   90.00
#
_symmetry.space_group_name_H-M   'P 1'
#
loop_
_entity.id
_entity.type
_entity.pdbx_description
1 polymer ?
#
loop_
_entity_poly.entity_id
_entity_poly.type
_entity_poly.pdbx_seq_one_letter_code
_entity_poly.pdbx_strand_id
1 'polypeptide(L)'
;MSTGKEQLVRFVEDALKQTANYQHNREMGMPDEENYKMSYLLAEGNVNKPKRVLAYAVNYQAVLLFHPMEKPVYESLLNDWEFYFDYDLFQYLEGGCDLIAMTPDAHSGVWYEIAEYHDTSGIACTQGMQKYLHYCKLHGITKEELTRETGYDGMDVMTLYDHQAIKGRIENPQKDFER
;
A
#
# COMPACT_ATOMS: atom_id res chain seq x y z
N MET A 1 18.66 1.55 2.10
CA MET A 1 17.58 0.58 2.40
C MET A 1 18.19 -0.82 2.47
N SER A 2 17.52 -1.83 3.01
CA SER A 2 18.07 -3.20 2.98
C SER A 2 18.01 -3.76 1.56
N THR A 3 19.06 -4.42 1.10
CA THR A 3 19.20 -4.98 -0.26
C THR A 3 18.00 -5.80 -0.73
N GLY A 4 17.32 -6.52 0.18
CA GLY A 4 16.11 -7.30 -0.14
C GLY A 4 14.88 -6.47 -0.55
N LYS A 5 14.67 -5.29 0.06
CA LYS A 5 13.56 -4.40 -0.30
C LYS A 5 13.75 -3.87 -1.72
N GLU A 6 14.97 -3.42 -2.05
CA GLU A 6 15.29 -2.90 -3.38
C GLU A 6 15.16 -3.99 -4.46
N GLN A 7 15.58 -5.22 -4.16
CA GLN A 7 15.39 -6.36 -5.05
C GLN A 7 13.91 -6.69 -5.25
N LEU A 8 13.09 -6.65 -4.18
CA LEU A 8 11.66 -6.90 -4.27
C LEU A 8 10.96 -5.83 -5.12
N VAL A 9 11.27 -4.55 -4.91
CA VAL A 9 10.72 -3.45 -5.72
C VAL A 9 11.03 -3.67 -7.20
N ARG A 10 12.29 -3.95 -7.56
CA ARG A 10 12.68 -4.20 -8.96
C ARG A 10 11.96 -5.40 -9.57
N PHE A 11 11.85 -6.48 -8.81
CA PHE A 11 11.10 -7.66 -9.25
C PHE A 11 9.63 -7.31 -9.57
N VAL A 12 8.99 -6.50 -8.71
CA VAL A 12 7.61 -6.07 -8.90
C VAL A 12 7.48 -5.12 -10.10
N GLU A 13 8.41 -4.20 -10.31
CA GLU A 13 8.44 -3.32 -11.49
C GLU A 13 8.61 -4.09 -12.81
N ASP A 14 9.44 -5.12 -12.81
CA ASP A 14 9.62 -6.00 -13.98
C ASP A 14 8.37 -6.86 -14.23
N ALA A 15 7.69 -7.29 -13.16
CA ALA A 15 6.42 -8.01 -13.26
C ALA A 15 5.27 -7.12 -13.76
N LEU A 16 5.24 -5.83 -13.38
CA LEU A 16 4.28 -4.86 -13.89
C LEU A 16 4.38 -4.75 -15.42
N LYS A 17 5.60 -4.73 -15.97
CA LYS A 17 5.82 -4.72 -17.42
C LYS A 17 5.37 -6.02 -18.09
N GLN A 18 4.99 -7.07 -17.36
CA GLN A 18 4.48 -8.32 -17.93
C GLN A 18 2.96 -8.42 -17.87
N THR A 19 2.28 -7.47 -17.23
CA THR A 19 0.82 -7.48 -17.17
C THR A 19 0.20 -7.18 -18.53
N ALA A 20 -0.98 -7.73 -18.82
CA ALA A 20 -1.63 -7.54 -20.11
C ALA A 20 -2.08 -6.10 -20.29
N ASN A 21 -2.51 -5.40 -19.23
CA ASN A 21 -2.84 -3.97 -19.32
C ASN A 21 -1.63 -3.10 -19.65
N TYR A 22 -0.47 -3.38 -19.06
CA TYR A 22 0.76 -2.64 -19.40
C TYR A 22 1.15 -2.87 -20.86
N GLN A 23 1.11 -4.13 -21.32
CA GLN A 23 1.43 -4.46 -22.71
C GLN A 23 0.42 -3.87 -23.69
N HIS A 24 -0.86 -3.90 -23.38
CA HIS A 24 -1.91 -3.30 -24.20
C HIS A 24 -1.66 -1.80 -24.42
N ASN A 25 -1.37 -1.05 -23.34
CA ASN A 25 -1.02 0.36 -23.44
C ASN A 25 0.19 0.60 -24.36
N ARG A 26 1.23 -0.24 -24.22
CA ARG A 26 2.43 -0.18 -25.08
C ARG A 26 2.10 -0.47 -26.55
N GLU A 27 1.28 -1.48 -26.83
CA GLU A 27 0.83 -1.83 -28.19
C GLU A 27 0.01 -0.70 -28.83
N MET A 28 -0.76 0.02 -28.03
CA MET A 28 -1.50 1.21 -28.44
C MET A 28 -0.62 2.46 -28.63
N GLY A 29 0.69 2.34 -28.40
CA GLY A 29 1.65 3.44 -28.56
C GLY A 29 1.66 4.44 -27.41
N MET A 30 1.11 4.09 -26.25
CA MET A 30 1.20 4.92 -25.04
C MET A 30 2.66 5.02 -24.59
N PRO A 31 3.19 6.24 -24.34
CA PRO A 31 4.53 6.42 -23.81
C PRO A 31 4.70 5.74 -22.44
N ASP A 32 5.91 5.25 -22.15
CA ASP A 32 6.18 4.54 -20.89
C ASP A 32 5.93 5.44 -19.66
N GLU A 33 6.14 6.76 -19.78
CA GLU A 33 5.86 7.76 -18.75
C GLU A 33 4.37 7.94 -18.41
N GLU A 34 3.48 7.69 -19.36
CA GLU A 34 2.01 7.77 -19.19
C GLU A 34 1.39 6.42 -18.83
N ASN A 35 2.14 5.33 -19.04
CA ASN A 35 1.73 3.98 -18.67
C ASN A 35 1.80 3.78 -17.15
N TYR A 36 1.27 2.63 -16.67
CA TYR A 36 1.20 2.31 -15.26
C TYR A 36 2.55 2.44 -14.55
N LYS A 37 2.55 3.18 -13.43
CA LYS A 37 3.67 3.33 -12.50
C LYS A 37 3.33 2.70 -11.17
N MET A 38 4.35 2.16 -10.49
CA MET A 38 4.16 1.61 -9.15
C MET A 38 3.60 2.67 -8.21
N SER A 39 2.54 2.33 -7.48
CA SER A 39 1.95 3.18 -6.45
C SER A 39 2.37 2.69 -5.08
N TYR A 40 2.04 1.45 -4.73
CA TYR A 40 2.51 0.81 -3.49
C TYR A 40 2.57 -0.70 -3.61
N LEU A 41 3.32 -1.33 -2.70
CA LEU A 41 3.43 -2.79 -2.64
C LEU A 41 3.42 -3.32 -1.22
N LEU A 42 2.69 -4.41 -1.05
CA LEU A 42 2.48 -5.14 0.19
C LEU A 42 3.16 -6.50 0.08
N ALA A 43 3.76 -6.97 1.17
CA ALA A 43 4.31 -8.31 1.23
C ALA A 43 3.90 -9.02 2.51
N GLU A 44 3.63 -10.32 2.39
CA GLU A 44 3.37 -11.19 3.53
C GLU A 44 4.60 -12.04 3.81
N GLY A 45 5.05 -12.06 5.07
CA GLY A 45 6.23 -12.83 5.50
C GLY A 45 7.54 -12.05 5.35
N ASN A 46 8.65 -12.76 5.14
CA ASN A 46 9.96 -12.12 5.13
C ASN A 46 10.20 -11.38 3.82
N VAL A 47 10.61 -10.11 3.85
CA VAL A 47 10.87 -9.31 2.63
C VAL A 47 11.87 -9.94 1.65
N ASN A 48 12.83 -10.74 2.11
CA ASN A 48 13.80 -11.44 1.24
C ASN A 48 13.24 -12.73 0.64
N LYS A 49 12.16 -13.26 1.20
CA LYS A 49 11.47 -14.48 0.74
C LYS A 49 9.98 -14.37 1.09
N PRO A 50 9.25 -13.46 0.40
CA PRO A 50 7.85 -13.22 0.71
C PRO A 50 7.04 -14.47 0.38
N LYS A 51 6.00 -14.74 1.17
CA LYS A 51 5.00 -15.78 0.88
C LYS A 51 4.04 -15.32 -0.21
N ARG A 52 3.70 -14.03 -0.16
CA ARG A 52 2.79 -13.35 -1.09
C ARG A 52 3.24 -11.91 -1.26
N VAL A 53 3.03 -11.38 -2.46
CA VAL A 53 3.27 -9.98 -2.80
C VAL A 53 2.04 -9.49 -3.56
N LEU A 54 1.52 -8.33 -3.15
CA LEU A 54 0.43 -7.62 -3.81
C LEU A 54 0.97 -6.24 -4.18
N ALA A 55 0.67 -5.79 -5.38
CA ALA A 55 1.17 -4.51 -5.86
C ALA A 55 0.08 -3.75 -6.59
N TYR A 56 0.06 -2.45 -6.36
CA TYR A 56 -0.86 -1.52 -6.96
C TYR A 56 -0.06 -0.57 -7.83
N ALA A 57 -0.45 -0.46 -9.10
CA ALA A 57 0.09 0.51 -10.04
C ALA A 57 -1.01 1.45 -10.51
N VAL A 58 -0.66 2.66 -10.92
CA VAL A 58 -1.62 3.68 -11.35
C VAL A 58 -1.16 4.32 -12.65
N ASN A 59 -2.13 4.69 -13.48
CA ASN A 59 -1.96 5.67 -14.54
C ASN A 59 -3.08 6.72 -14.40
N TYR A 60 -3.22 7.62 -15.38
CA TYR A 60 -4.26 8.65 -15.35
C TYR A 60 -5.69 8.12 -15.42
N GLN A 61 -5.91 6.83 -15.69
CA GLN A 61 -7.23 6.26 -15.97
C GLN A 61 -7.72 5.32 -14.89
N ALA A 62 -6.83 4.53 -14.28
CA ALA A 62 -7.23 3.47 -13.37
C ALA A 62 -6.12 3.07 -12.39
N VAL A 63 -6.54 2.33 -11.37
CA VAL A 63 -5.66 1.58 -10.48
C VAL A 63 -5.60 0.13 -10.99
N LEU A 64 -4.40 -0.44 -11.07
CA LEU A 64 -4.15 -1.82 -11.43
C LEU A 64 -3.62 -2.57 -10.21
N LEU A 65 -4.42 -3.49 -9.67
CA LEU A 65 -3.95 -4.49 -8.72
C LEU A 65 -3.34 -5.65 -9.50
N PHE A 66 -2.15 -6.10 -9.13
CA PHE A 66 -1.54 -7.29 -9.74
C PHE A 66 -0.72 -8.11 -8.75
N HIS A 67 -0.60 -9.41 -9.07
CA HIS A 67 0.01 -10.44 -8.23
C HIS A 67 1.32 -10.93 -8.87
N PRO A 68 2.47 -10.27 -8.60
CA PRO A 68 3.71 -10.48 -9.35
C PRO A 68 4.31 -11.88 -9.23
N MET A 69 3.95 -12.62 -8.17
CA MET A 69 4.41 -14.00 -7.94
C MET A 69 3.61 -15.05 -8.72
N GLU A 70 2.46 -14.71 -9.29
CA GLU A 70 1.62 -15.62 -10.07
C GLU A 70 2.10 -15.73 -11.52
N LYS A 71 1.84 -16.89 -12.16
CA LYS A 71 2.24 -17.18 -13.55
C LYS A 71 1.08 -17.87 -14.31
N PRO A 72 0.48 -17.22 -15.33
CA PRO A 72 0.72 -15.84 -15.77
C PRO A 72 0.41 -14.83 -14.65
N VAL A 73 0.93 -13.60 -14.77
CA VAL A 73 0.68 -12.56 -13.75
C VAL A 73 -0.82 -12.29 -13.72
N TYR A 74 -1.45 -12.53 -12.57
CA TYR A 74 -2.84 -12.17 -12.36
C TYR A 74 -2.95 -10.66 -12.11
N GLU A 75 -3.94 -10.02 -12.74
CA GLU A 75 -4.19 -8.58 -12.63
C GLU A 75 -5.70 -8.28 -12.61
N SER A 76 -6.07 -7.18 -11.97
CA SER A 76 -7.42 -6.63 -11.96
C SER A 76 -7.35 -5.11 -12.08
N LEU A 77 -8.13 -4.55 -13.01
CA LEU A 77 -8.39 -3.12 -13.04
C LEU A 77 -9.40 -2.79 -11.94
N LEU A 78 -9.10 -1.75 -11.19
CA LEU A 78 -9.97 -1.17 -10.18
C LEU A 78 -10.29 0.25 -10.65
N ASN A 79 -11.57 0.54 -10.82
CA ASN A 79 -12.03 1.90 -11.03
C ASN A 79 -12.22 2.64 -9.70
N ASP A 80 -12.50 3.95 -9.74
CA ASP A 80 -12.64 4.80 -8.55
C ASP A 80 -13.71 4.35 -7.55
N TRP A 81 -14.67 3.53 -7.97
CA TRP A 81 -15.71 2.94 -7.09
C TRP A 81 -15.29 1.61 -6.48
N GLU A 82 -14.21 1.00 -6.97
CA GLU A 82 -13.72 -0.31 -6.53
C GLU A 82 -12.51 -0.19 -5.61
N PHE A 83 -11.82 0.95 -5.63
CA PHE A 83 -10.61 1.18 -4.84
C PHE A 83 -10.89 2.04 -3.60
N TYR A 84 -10.58 1.50 -2.42
CA TYR A 84 -10.62 2.23 -1.15
C TYR A 84 -9.45 1.81 -0.27
N PHE A 85 -8.73 2.76 0.34
CA PHE A 85 -7.58 2.38 1.18
C PHE A 85 -8.01 1.54 2.39
N ASP A 86 -9.24 1.65 2.87
CA ASP A 86 -9.75 0.75 3.92
C ASP A 86 -9.70 -0.74 3.52
N TYR A 87 -10.12 -1.08 2.29
CA TYR A 87 -10.12 -2.47 1.81
C TYR A 87 -8.82 -2.87 1.09
N ASP A 88 -8.24 -1.97 0.31
CA ASP A 88 -7.07 -2.25 -0.54
C ASP A 88 -5.73 -2.08 0.18
N LEU A 89 -5.72 -1.40 1.33
CA LEU A 89 -4.52 -1.21 2.14
C LEU A 89 -4.74 -1.69 3.57
N PHE A 90 -5.65 -1.07 4.32
CA PHE A 90 -5.78 -1.32 5.76
C PHE A 90 -6.19 -2.75 6.06
N GLN A 91 -7.15 -3.32 5.32
CA GLN A 91 -7.53 -4.73 5.49
C GLN A 91 -6.36 -5.70 5.34
N TYR A 92 -5.48 -5.47 4.35
CA TYR A 92 -4.29 -6.32 4.16
C TYR A 92 -3.25 -6.11 5.27
N LEU A 93 -3.07 -4.87 5.73
CA LEU A 93 -2.21 -4.58 6.88
C LEU A 93 -2.75 -5.26 8.14
N GLU A 94 -4.06 -5.21 8.40
CA GLU A 94 -4.70 -5.97 9.49
C GLU A 94 -4.43 -7.46 9.37
N GLY A 95 -4.62 -8.00 8.16
CA GLY A 95 -4.41 -9.39 7.79
C GLY A 95 -2.97 -9.88 7.85
N GLY A 96 -2.00 -9.01 8.19
CA GLY A 96 -0.61 -9.38 8.44
C GLY A 96 0.34 -9.17 7.27
N CYS A 97 -0.08 -8.43 6.25
CA CYS A 97 0.87 -7.89 5.27
C CYS A 97 1.63 -6.69 5.85
N ASP A 98 2.86 -6.50 5.40
CA ASP A 98 3.66 -5.32 5.65
C ASP A 98 3.63 -4.40 4.43
N LEU A 99 3.52 -3.09 4.66
CA LEU A 99 3.76 -2.09 3.62
C LEU A 99 5.27 -2.00 3.34
N ILE A 100 5.68 -2.31 2.12
CA ILE A 100 7.10 -2.34 1.76
C ILE A 100 7.53 -1.04 1.11
N ALA A 101 6.74 -0.50 0.18
CA ALA A 101 7.00 0.76 -0.49
C ALA A 101 5.68 1.41 -0.90
N MET A 102 5.67 2.74 -0.92
CA MET A 102 4.54 3.56 -1.35
C MET A 102 5.07 4.90 -1.87
N THR A 103 4.44 5.46 -2.90
CA THR A 103 4.79 6.77 -3.45
C THR A 103 4.23 7.90 -2.58
N PRO A 104 4.81 9.10 -2.66
CA PRO A 104 4.30 10.27 -1.93
C PRO A 104 2.84 10.59 -2.28
N ASP A 105 2.45 10.46 -3.55
CA ASP A 105 1.08 10.68 -4.01
C ASP A 105 0.10 9.69 -3.36
N ALA A 106 0.48 8.40 -3.30
CA ALA A 106 -0.33 7.39 -2.64
C ALA A 106 -0.43 7.65 -1.12
N HIS A 107 0.66 8.04 -0.47
CA HIS A 107 0.62 8.45 0.94
C HIS A 107 -0.36 9.62 1.16
N SER A 108 -0.34 10.61 0.27
CA SER A 108 -1.25 11.76 0.31
C SER A 108 -2.71 11.33 0.15
N GLY A 109 -2.99 10.40 -0.77
CA GLY A 109 -4.31 9.80 -0.94
C GLY A 109 -4.81 9.10 0.32
N VAL A 110 -3.98 8.27 0.96
CA VAL A 110 -4.33 7.62 2.24
C VAL A 110 -4.62 8.66 3.32
N TRP A 111 -3.85 9.75 3.37
CA TRP A 111 -4.05 10.80 4.37
C TRP A 111 -5.35 11.58 4.13
N TYR A 112 -5.73 11.84 2.88
CA TYR A 112 -7.05 12.42 2.58
C TYR A 112 -8.18 11.49 3.01
N GLU A 113 -8.10 10.19 2.71
CA GLU A 113 -9.13 9.22 3.11
C GLU A 113 -9.26 9.12 4.64
N ILE A 114 -8.13 9.05 5.36
CA ILE A 114 -8.16 9.07 6.83
C ILE A 114 -8.79 10.36 7.34
N ALA A 115 -8.35 11.52 6.84
CA ALA A 115 -8.87 12.81 7.27
C ALA A 115 -10.38 12.92 7.06
N GLU A 116 -10.89 12.40 5.94
CA GLU A 116 -12.32 12.43 5.61
C GLU A 116 -13.16 11.49 6.49
N TYR A 117 -12.65 10.28 6.78
CA TYR A 117 -13.49 9.22 7.35
C TYR A 117 -13.19 8.82 8.79
N HIS A 118 -12.08 9.25 9.41
CA HIS A 118 -11.68 8.80 10.76
C HIS A 118 -12.69 9.12 11.88
N ASP A 119 -13.39 10.26 11.79
CA ASP A 119 -14.40 10.68 12.77
C ASP A 119 -15.77 10.02 12.53
N THR A 120 -15.86 9.19 11.50
CA THR A 120 -17.05 8.44 11.13
C THR A 120 -16.78 6.93 11.25
N SER A 121 -17.82 6.10 11.10
CA SER A 121 -17.64 4.66 10.92
C SER A 121 -17.16 4.28 9.52
N GLY A 122 -16.54 5.20 8.78
CA GLY A 122 -16.09 5.04 7.39
C GLY A 122 -14.75 4.30 7.26
N ILE A 123 -14.00 4.13 8.35
CA ILE A 123 -12.81 3.27 8.40
C ILE A 123 -13.15 2.04 9.24
N ALA A 124 -13.40 0.91 8.59
CA ALA A 124 -13.68 -0.35 9.27
C ALA A 124 -12.39 -1.00 9.80
N CYS A 125 -11.31 -0.95 9.02
CA CYS A 125 -10.03 -1.60 9.33
C CYS A 125 -9.13 -0.69 10.19
N THR A 126 -9.62 -0.34 11.38
CA THR A 126 -8.95 0.59 12.30
C THR A 126 -7.56 0.15 12.77
N GLN A 127 -7.30 -1.15 12.94
CA GLN A 127 -5.97 -1.66 13.28
C GLN A 127 -5.01 -1.55 12.09
N GLY A 128 -5.53 -1.68 10.88
CA GLY A 128 -4.79 -1.56 9.62
C GLY A 128 -4.36 -0.13 9.39
N MET A 129 -5.28 0.81 9.63
CA MET A 129 -4.99 2.24 9.67
C MET A 129 -3.89 2.53 10.69
N GLN A 130 -3.95 1.99 11.92
CA GLN A 130 -2.89 2.22 12.92
C GLN A 130 -1.55 1.61 12.50
N LYS A 131 -1.53 0.45 11.82
CA LYS A 131 -0.30 -0.12 11.23
C LYS A 131 0.28 0.79 10.14
N TYR A 132 -0.57 1.39 9.30
CA TYR A 132 -0.15 2.38 8.32
C TYR A 132 0.46 3.63 8.98
N LEU A 133 -0.19 4.18 10.02
CA LEU A 133 0.35 5.32 10.77
C LEU A 133 1.67 4.97 11.46
N HIS A 134 1.80 3.74 11.97
CA HIS A 134 3.07 3.26 12.49
C HIS A 134 4.17 3.22 11.42
N TYR A 135 3.86 2.74 10.21
CA TYR A 135 4.77 2.79 9.07
C TYR A 135 5.18 4.24 8.76
N CYS A 136 4.22 5.17 8.70
CA CYS A 136 4.52 6.59 8.48
C CYS A 136 5.53 7.12 9.50
N LYS A 137 5.30 6.83 10.79
CA LYS A 137 6.20 7.23 11.88
C LYS A 137 7.61 6.64 11.74
N LEU A 138 7.73 5.36 11.39
CA LEU A 138 9.03 4.70 11.23
C LEU A 138 9.81 5.22 10.01
N HIS A 139 9.10 5.64 8.97
CA HIS A 139 9.67 6.04 7.68
C HIS A 139 9.76 7.56 7.51
N GLY A 140 9.38 8.35 8.52
CA GLY A 140 9.47 9.81 8.48
C GLY A 140 8.46 10.46 7.52
N ILE A 141 7.35 9.78 7.24
CA ILE A 141 6.24 10.35 6.46
C ILE A 141 5.48 11.31 7.37
N THR A 142 5.59 12.60 7.07
CA THR A 142 5.04 13.71 7.87
C THR A 142 4.19 14.60 6.99
N LYS A 143 3.34 15.45 7.60
CA LYS A 143 2.55 16.42 6.85
C LYS A 143 3.46 17.32 6.02
N GLU A 144 4.54 17.83 6.61
CA GLU A 144 5.50 18.72 5.97
C GLU A 144 6.20 18.06 4.78
N GLU A 145 6.50 16.76 4.90
CA GLU A 145 7.06 15.97 3.80
C GLU A 145 6.09 15.89 2.63
N LEU A 146 4.83 15.48 2.90
CA LEU A 146 3.81 15.34 1.88
C LEU A 146 3.45 16.69 1.25
N THR A 147 3.34 17.76 2.03
CA THR A 147 3.13 19.12 1.49
C THR A 147 4.24 19.50 0.51
N ARG A 148 5.49 19.13 0.79
CA ARG A 148 6.62 19.46 -0.08
C ARG A 148 6.65 18.60 -1.35
N GLU A 149 6.34 17.31 -1.25
CA GLU A 149 6.48 16.37 -2.37
C GLU A 149 5.26 16.37 -3.29
N THR A 150 4.05 16.58 -2.76
CA THR A 150 2.79 16.44 -3.51
C THR A 150 1.90 17.67 -3.45
N GLY A 151 2.22 18.65 -2.59
CA GLY A 151 1.33 19.78 -2.32
C GLY A 151 0.20 19.47 -1.34
N TYR A 152 0.26 18.34 -0.64
CA TYR A 152 -0.74 17.95 0.37
C TYR A 152 -1.05 19.08 1.36
N ASP A 153 -2.33 19.42 1.51
CA ASP A 153 -2.82 20.53 2.33
C ASP A 153 -3.79 20.10 3.44
N GLY A 154 -4.10 18.81 3.52
CA GLY A 154 -5.07 18.23 4.44
C GLY A 154 -4.63 18.17 5.91
N MET A 155 -5.33 17.36 6.69
CA MET A 155 -5.09 17.16 8.12
C MET A 155 -3.73 16.51 8.39
N ASP A 156 -3.07 16.85 9.50
CA ASP A 156 -1.99 16.01 10.01
C ASP A 156 -2.57 14.76 10.67
N VAL A 157 -2.74 13.69 9.91
CA VAL A 157 -3.36 12.44 10.41
C VAL A 157 -2.50 11.73 11.45
N MET A 158 -1.21 12.11 11.60
CA MET A 158 -0.35 11.54 12.63
C MET A 158 -0.80 11.91 14.05
N THR A 159 -1.66 12.92 14.22
CA THR A 159 -2.30 13.21 15.51
C THR A 159 -3.23 12.08 15.97
N LEU A 160 -3.67 11.20 15.06
CA LEU A 160 -4.52 10.04 15.33
C LEU A 160 -3.73 8.77 15.67
N TYR A 161 -2.39 8.82 15.60
CA TYR A 161 -1.56 7.65 15.84
C TYR A 161 -1.57 7.23 17.31
N ASP A 162 -2.04 6.01 17.58
CA ASP A 162 -2.05 5.40 18.90
C ASP A 162 -0.99 4.29 19.00
N HIS A 163 0.06 4.56 19.76
CA HIS A 163 1.14 3.59 20.00
C HIS A 163 0.69 2.37 20.83
N GLN A 164 -0.36 2.50 21.66
CA GLN A 164 -0.86 1.39 22.47
C GLN A 164 -1.59 0.36 21.61
N ALA A 165 -2.32 0.81 20.59
CA ALA A 165 -2.96 -0.06 19.60
C ALA A 165 -1.95 -0.99 18.88
N ILE A 166 -0.69 -0.57 18.73
CA ILE A 166 0.39 -1.38 18.15
C ILE A 166 1.03 -2.33 19.17
N LYS A 167 1.20 -1.88 20.42
CA LYS A 167 1.89 -2.65 21.48
C LYS A 167 1.10 -3.84 22.01
N GLY A 168 -0.23 -3.78 22.01
CA GLY A 168 -1.12 -4.78 22.63
C GLY A 168 -0.96 -6.23 22.16
N ARG A 169 -0.10 -6.52 21.16
CA ARG A 169 0.17 -7.88 20.67
C ARG A 169 1.65 -8.32 20.63
N ILE A 170 2.64 -7.45 20.87
CA ILE A 170 4.02 -7.96 21.03
C ILE A 170 4.10 -8.84 22.29
N GLU A 171 3.24 -8.58 23.29
CA GLU A 171 3.21 -9.30 24.56
C GLU A 171 2.21 -10.47 24.63
N ASN A 172 1.41 -10.74 23.59
CA ASN A 172 0.44 -11.86 23.61
C ASN A 172 0.34 -12.65 22.29
N PRO A 173 1.37 -13.44 21.90
CA PRO A 173 1.20 -14.48 20.87
C PRO A 173 0.83 -15.87 21.43
N GLN A 174 0.78 -16.09 22.74
CA GLN A 174 0.59 -17.44 23.31
C GLN A 174 -0.19 -17.45 24.62
N LYS A 175 -1.52 -17.39 24.53
CA LYS A 175 -2.44 -18.11 25.43
C LYS A 175 -3.74 -18.30 24.66
N ASP A 176 -3.87 -19.43 23.98
CA ASP A 176 -5.13 -20.13 23.72
C ASP A 176 -4.85 -21.32 22.79
N PHE A 177 -4.15 -22.31 23.33
CA PHE A 177 -4.27 -23.71 22.93
C PHE A 177 -4.00 -24.54 24.18
N GLU A 178 -5.00 -24.59 25.06
CA GLU A 178 -5.18 -25.69 26.03
C GLU A 178 -6.59 -25.56 26.64
N ARG A 179 -7.57 -26.17 25.97
CA ARG A 179 -8.69 -26.88 26.61
C ARG A 179 -9.34 -27.84 25.63
#